data_AF-A0A9N9HRL3-F1
#
_entry.id   AF-A0A9N9HRL3-F1
#
_cell.length_a   1.000
_cell.length_b   1.000
_cell.length_c   1.000
_cell.angle_alpha   90.00
_cell.angle_beta   90.00
_cell.angle_gamma   90.00
#
_symmetry.space_group_name_H-M   'P 1'
#
loop_
_entity.id
_entity.type
_entity.pdbx_description
1 polymer ?
#
loop_
_entity_poly.entity_id
_entity_poly.type
_entity_poly.pdbx_seq_one_letter_code
_entity_poly.pdbx_strand_id
1 'polypeptide(L)' 'MGKTTTTRTETRSKPKAEVKEKKPLSAYNRFMKTELPKIKAEKPDLDHKEAFKLVAQAWKSSTENPKNQKQE' A
#
# COMPACT_ATOMS: atom_id res chain seq x y z
N MET A 1 -11.14 2.60 -26.03
CA MET A 1 -10.81 1.45 -25.15
C MET A 1 -9.45 1.72 -24.53
N GLY A 2 -9.27 1.45 -23.23
CA GLY A 2 -8.03 1.68 -22.48
C GLY A 2 -8.18 2.76 -21.39
N LYS A 3 -8.73 2.40 -20.23
CA LYS A 3 -8.78 3.28 -19.06
C LYS A 3 -7.49 3.12 -18.26
N THR A 4 -6.39 3.69 -18.72
CA THR A 4 -5.11 3.61 -18.00
C THR A 4 -5.08 4.61 -16.84
N THR A 5 -5.70 4.27 -15.71
CA THR A 5 -5.53 5.03 -14.46
C THR A 5 -4.24 4.58 -13.76
N THR A 6 -3.11 4.84 -14.41
CA THR A 6 -1.79 4.78 -13.75
C THR A 6 -1.64 6.03 -12.90
N THR A 7 -2.17 6.00 -11.67
CA THR A 7 -1.76 6.97 -10.66
C THR A 7 -0.39 6.54 -10.15
N ARG A 8 0.65 6.92 -10.92
CA ARG A 8 1.98 7.20 -10.37
C ARG A 8 1.74 8.38 -9.42
N THR A 9 1.70 8.12 -8.12
CA THR A 9 1.86 9.19 -7.12
C THR A 9 3.28 9.71 -7.24
N GLU A 10 3.48 10.53 -8.28
CA GLU A 10 4.47 11.58 -8.30
C GLU A 10 4.09 12.51 -7.15
N THR A 11 4.79 12.37 -6.03
CA THR A 11 4.83 13.38 -4.98
C THR A 11 5.47 14.62 -5.59
N ARG A 12 4.66 15.44 -6.28
CA ARG A 12 5.02 16.79 -6.67
C ARG A 12 5.28 17.58 -5.39
N SER A 13 6.51 18.05 -5.29
CA SER A 13 7.14 18.82 -4.23
C SER A 13 6.19 19.78 -3.47
N LYS A 14 6.12 19.64 -2.15
CA LYS A 14 5.79 20.73 -1.22
C LYS A 14 7.05 21.09 -0.42
N PRO A 15 7.42 22.37 -0.30
CA PRO A 15 8.66 22.76 0.36
C PRO A 15 8.53 22.68 1.89
N LYS A 16 9.62 22.19 2.50
CA LYS A 16 10.16 22.52 3.83
C LYS A 16 9.15 22.60 5.00
N ALA A 17 9.03 21.50 5.74
CA ALA A 17 8.66 21.55 7.16
C ALA A 17 9.46 20.48 7.90
N GLU A 18 10.40 20.97 8.73
CA GLU A 18 11.01 20.38 9.92
C GLU A 18 11.34 18.89 9.94
N VAL A 19 12.59 18.58 10.32
CA VAL A 19 13.13 17.26 10.62
C VAL A 19 12.37 16.67 11.83
N LYS A 20 11.14 16.22 11.61
CA LYS A 20 10.47 15.25 12.48
C LYS A 20 11.06 13.92 12.07
N GLU A 21 11.79 13.28 12.98
CA GLU A 21 12.33 11.93 12.84
C GLU A 21 11.37 11.09 12.03
N LYS A 22 11.85 10.53 10.90
CA LYS A 22 11.03 9.76 9.98
C LYS A 22 10.43 8.59 10.77
N LYS A 23 9.19 8.76 11.23
CA LYS A 23 8.48 7.76 12.03
C LYS A 23 8.58 6.43 11.29
N PRO A 24 9.00 5.34 11.96
CA PRO A 24 9.10 4.05 11.32
C PRO A 24 7.76 3.69 10.68
N LEU A 25 7.79 3.21 9.43
CA LEU A 25 6.56 2.81 8.75
C LEU A 25 5.87 1.74 9.59
N SER A 26 4.60 1.95 9.93
CA SER A 26 3.75 0.93 10.55
C SER A 26 3.73 -0.36 9.72
N ALA A 27 3.54 -1.51 10.36
CA ALA A 27 3.52 -2.83 9.71
C ALA A 27 2.54 -2.87 8.51
N TYR A 28 1.37 -2.25 8.65
CA TYR A 28 0.40 -2.10 7.55
C TYR A 28 0.99 -1.36 6.35
N ASN A 29 1.67 -0.24 6.59
CA ASN A 29 2.25 0.57 5.52
C ASN A 29 3.44 -0.14 4.86
N ARG A 30 4.19 -0.96 5.61
CA ARG A 30 5.24 -1.81 5.04
C ARG A 30 4.64 -2.85 4.11
N PHE A 31 3.62 -3.58 4.58
CA PHE A 31 2.92 -4.59 3.78
C PHE A 31 2.28 -4.01 2.52
N MET A 32 1.60 -2.85 2.65
CA MET A 32 1.01 -2.17 1.50
C MET A 32 2.04 -1.80 0.44
N LYS A 33 3.23 -1.35 0.83
CA LYS A 33 4.30 -1.00 -0.12
C LYS A 33 4.93 -2.20 -0.82
N THR A 34 4.91 -3.39 -0.20
CA THR A 34 5.48 -4.61 -0.78
C THR A 34 4.48 -5.38 -1.62
N GLU A 35 3.22 -5.47 -1.20
CA GLU A 35 2.21 -6.31 -1.86
C GLU A 35 1.48 -5.60 -3.00
N LEU A 36 1.22 -4.29 -2.88
CA LEU A 36 0.56 -3.53 -3.94
C LEU A 36 1.29 -3.56 -5.29
N PRO A 37 2.63 -3.37 -5.36
CA PRO A 37 3.32 -3.52 -6.63
C PRO A 37 3.29 -4.96 -7.17
N LYS A 38 3.23 -5.99 -6.31
CA LYS A 38 3.09 -7.39 -6.76
C LYS A 38 1.75 -7.61 -7.47
N ILE A 39 0.64 -7.17 -6.86
CA ILE A 39 -0.70 -7.29 -7.49
C ILE A 39 -0.78 -6.48 -8.77
N LYS A 40 -0.17 -5.29 -8.82
CA LYS A 40 -0.12 -4.47 -10.04
C LYS A 40 0.78 -5.08 -11.13
N ALA A 41 1.85 -5.78 -10.76
CA ALA A 41 2.71 -6.47 -11.71
C ALA A 41 2.05 -7.74 -12.25
N GLU A 42 1.34 -8.49 -11.40
CA GLU A 42 0.59 -9.68 -11.79
C GLU A 42 -0.66 -9.32 -12.61
N LYS A 43 -1.33 -8.22 -12.26
CA LYS A 43 -2.54 -7.72 -12.91
C LYS A 43 -2.43 -6.24 -13.24
N PRO A 44 -1.72 -5.87 -14.32
CA PRO A 44 -1.54 -4.48 -14.71
C PRO A 44 -2.83 -3.81 -15.20
N ASP A 45 -3.88 -4.59 -15.50
CA ASP A 45 -5.20 -4.10 -15.92
C ASP A 45 -6.09 -3.68 -14.72
N LEU A 46 -5.75 -4.11 -13.49
CA LEU A 46 -6.52 -3.74 -12.30
C LEU A 46 -6.33 -2.26 -11.96
N ASP A 47 -7.45 -1.58 -11.72
CA ASP A 47 -7.43 -0.22 -11.17
C ASP A 47 -6.72 -0.20 -9.82
N HIS A 48 -6.04 0.92 -9.53
CA HIS A 48 -5.33 1.11 -8.26
C HIS A 48 -6.23 0.84 -7.04
N LYS A 49 -7.50 1.24 -7.07
CA LYS A 49 -8.45 0.97 -5.98
C LYS A 49 -8.72 -0.51 -5.79
N GLU A 50 -8.85 -1.26 -6.89
CA GLU A 50 -9.11 -2.70 -6.84
C GLU A 50 -7.89 -3.46 -6.34
N ALA A 51 -6.69 -3.14 -6.87
CA ALA A 51 -5.44 -3.70 -6.38
C ALA A 51 -5.24 -3.39 -4.88
N PHE A 52 -5.55 -2.15 -4.45
CA PHE A 52 -5.46 -1.76 -3.04
C PHE A 52 -6.45 -2.51 -2.14
N LYS A 53 -7.70 -2.72 -2.59
CA LYS A 53 -8.69 -3.52 -1.85
C LYS A 53 -8.22 -4.96 -1.67
N LEU A 54 -7.68 -5.58 -2.71
CA LEU A 54 -7.16 -6.95 -2.64
C LEU A 54 -6.02 -7.06 -1.61
N VAL A 55 -5.07 -6.13 -1.65
CA VAL A 55 -3.97 -6.09 -0.67
C VAL A 55 -4.49 -5.79 0.74
N ALA A 56 -5.48 -4.90 0.89
CA ALA A 56 -6.08 -4.61 2.19
C ALA A 56 -6.77 -5.84 2.79
N GLN A 57 -7.43 -6.65 1.96
CA GLN A 57 -8.02 -7.92 2.39
C GLN A 57 -6.93 -8.94 2.77
N ALA A 58 -5.88 -9.08 1.97
CA ALA A 58 -4.74 -9.94 2.30
C ALA A 58 -4.06 -9.52 3.62
N TRP A 59 -3.92 -8.21 3.87
CA TRP A 59 -3.43 -7.68 5.14
C TRP A 59 -4.33 -8.06 6.31
N LYS A 60 -5.65 -7.97 6.14
CA LYS A 60 -6.62 -8.34 7.18
C LYS A 60 -6.46 -9.82 7.59
N SER A 61 -6.01 -10.68 6.70
CA SER A 61 -5.72 -12.10 6.98
C SER A 61 -4.25 -12.39 7.32
N SER A 62 -3.35 -11.42 7.22
CA SER A 62 -1.92 -11.63 7.46
C SER A 62 -1.59 -11.73 8.95
N THR A 63 -0.73 -12.68 9.33
CA THR A 63 -0.22 -12.86 10.70
C THR A 63 0.62 -11.67 11.18
N GLU A 64 1.17 -10.89 10.26
CA GLU A 64 1.89 -9.63 10.51
C GLU A 64 0.98 -8.47 10.97
N ASN A 65 -0.34 -8.64 10.89
CA ASN A 65 -1.28 -7.67 11.40
C ASN A 65 -1.35 -7.81 12.93
N PRO A 66 -0.98 -6.78 13.72
CA PRO A 66 -1.02 -6.86 15.18
C PRO A 66 -2.42 -7.09 15.75
N LYS A 67 -3.49 -6.93 14.95
CA LYS A 67 -4.86 -7.34 15.31
C LYS A 67 -5.08 -8.86 15.22
N ASN A 68 -4.37 -9.56 14.34
CA ASN A 68 -4.43 -11.01 14.20
C ASN A 68 -3.47 -11.70 15.18
N GLN A 69 -2.42 -11.00 15.65
CA GLN A 69 -1.49 -11.49 16.68
C GLN A 69 -2.09 -11.59 18.09
N LYS A 70 -3.32 -11.11 18.31
CA LYS A 70 -4.05 -11.22 19.59
C LYS A 70 -5.13 -12.31 19.59
N GLN A 71 -5.08 -13.24 18.64
CA GLN A 71 -5.93 -14.42 18.67
C GLN A 71 -5.17 -15.60 19.24
N GLU A 72 -4.85 -15.51 20.54
CA GLU A 72 -4.64 -16.65 21.44
C GLU A 72 -5.35 -16.34 22.76
#